data_AF-A0A8B9MDI4-F1
#
_entry.id   AF-A0A8B9MDI4-F1
#
_cell.length_a   1.000
_cell.length_b   1.000
_cell.length_c   1.000
_cell.angle_alpha   90.00
_cell.angle_beta   90.00
_cell.angle_gamma   90.00
#
_symmetry.space_group_name_H-M   'P 1'
#
loop_
_entity.id
_entity.type
_entity.pdbx_description
1 polymer ?
#
loop_
_entity_poly.entity_id
_entity_poly.type
_entity_poly.pdbx_seq_one_letter_code
_entity_poly.pdbx_strand_id
1 'polypeptide(L)'
;MKSLLFLVLISVCWAEPHPDNSSLEHERIIHIQAENGPRLLVVAEQAKIFSHRGGNVTLPCKFYHEHTSTAGSGTHKIRVKWTKLTSDYLKEVDVFVAMGHHRKSYGNYHGRVFLRESSENDASLIITNIILEDYGRYKCEVIEGLEDDTAVVALNLEGR
;
A
#
# COMPACT_ATOMS: atom_id res chain seq x y z
N MET A 1 50.15 -2.67 75.35
CA MET A 1 48.89 -1.95 75.63
C MET A 1 48.78 -0.84 74.60
N LYS A 2 47.80 -0.67 73.71
CA LYS A 2 46.66 -1.45 73.21
C LYS A 2 46.55 -1.06 71.72
N SER A 3 46.36 -2.04 70.86
CA SER A 3 46.17 -1.90 69.41
C SER A 3 44.90 -1.10 69.10
N LEU A 4 44.97 -0.10 68.22
CA LEU A 4 43.80 0.62 67.71
C LEU A 4 43.52 0.10 66.29
N LEU A 5 42.51 -0.76 66.19
CA LEU A 5 41.99 -1.33 64.95
C LEU A 5 41.08 -0.30 64.25
N PHE A 6 41.34 -0.05 62.97
CA PHE A 6 40.45 0.69 62.07
C PHE A 6 39.25 -0.20 61.72
N LEU A 7 38.03 0.25 62.03
CA LEU A 7 36.79 -0.33 61.53
C LEU A 7 36.22 0.59 60.44
N VAL A 8 36.28 0.13 59.19
CA VAL A 8 35.64 0.76 58.03
C VAL A 8 34.16 0.34 58.03
N LEU A 9 33.25 1.31 58.13
CA LEU A 9 31.82 1.08 57.97
C LEU A 9 31.49 1.02 56.47
N ILE A 10 31.22 -0.18 55.98
CA ILE A 10 30.73 -0.39 54.61
C ILE A 10 29.23 -0.07 54.61
N SER A 11 28.85 1.08 54.03
CA SER A 11 27.46 1.42 53.77
C SER A 11 26.93 0.52 52.66
N VAL A 12 26.17 -0.52 53.02
CA VAL A 12 25.40 -1.30 52.06
C VAL A 12 24.09 -0.55 51.82
N CYS A 13 23.95 0.13 50.69
CA CYS A 13 22.68 0.70 50.27
C CYS A 13 21.77 -0.45 49.83
N TRP A 14 20.86 -0.88 50.71
CA TRP A 14 19.75 -1.75 50.32
C TRP A 14 18.69 -0.85 49.68
N ALA A 15 18.38 -1.07 48.40
CA ALA A 15 17.22 -0.47 47.75
C ALA A 15 16.01 -1.38 48.02
N GLU A 16 15.03 -0.89 48.77
CA GLU A 16 13.75 -1.57 48.95
C GLU A 16 13.06 -1.76 47.57
N PRO A 17 12.59 -2.96 47.22
CA PRO A 17 11.78 -3.16 46.02
C PRO A 17 10.40 -2.51 46.21
N HIS A 18 10.14 -1.42 45.50
CA HIS A 18 8.78 -0.89 45.36
C HIS A 18 7.95 -1.84 44.49
N PRO A 19 6.70 -2.16 44.85
CA PRO A 19 5.78 -2.83 43.93
C PRO A 19 5.44 -1.83 42.83
N ASP A 20 6.04 -2.02 41.66
CA ASP A 20 5.70 -1.27 40.47
C ASP A 20 4.28 -1.67 40.07
N ASN A 21 3.29 -0.83 40.41
CA ASN A 21 1.95 -0.91 39.82
C ASN A 21 2.02 -0.24 38.45
N SER A 22 2.85 -0.78 37.57
CA SER A 22 2.70 -0.56 36.14
C SER A 22 1.52 -1.41 35.72
N SER A 23 0.35 -0.76 35.61
CA SER A 23 -0.73 -1.29 34.80
C SER A 23 -0.10 -1.61 33.45
N LEU A 24 0.04 -2.90 33.14
CA LEU A 24 0.31 -3.39 31.80
C LEU A 24 -0.81 -2.83 30.94
N GLU A 25 -0.58 -1.63 30.38
CA GLU A 25 -1.27 -1.20 29.17
C GLU A 25 -1.19 -2.39 28.26
N HIS A 26 -2.35 -2.87 27.86
CA HIS A 26 -2.47 -4.07 27.06
C HIS A 26 -1.52 -3.90 25.89
N GLU A 27 -0.38 -4.60 25.93
CA GLU A 27 0.38 -4.90 24.76
C GLU A 27 -0.58 -5.75 23.95
N ARG A 28 -1.38 -5.06 23.14
CA ARG A 28 -2.39 -5.66 22.28
C ARG A 28 -1.58 -6.31 21.18
N ILE A 29 -1.03 -7.47 21.49
CA ILE A 29 -0.42 -8.37 20.53
C ILE A 29 -1.55 -8.69 19.56
N ILE A 30 -1.50 -8.05 18.38
CA ILE A 30 -2.41 -8.37 17.29
C ILE A 30 -1.94 -9.72 16.77
N HIS A 31 -2.66 -10.77 17.14
CA HIS A 31 -2.52 -12.07 16.50
C HIS A 31 -2.94 -11.92 15.03
N ILE A 32 -1.96 -11.87 14.12
CA ILE A 32 -2.21 -11.97 12.67
C ILE A 32 -2.53 -13.44 12.40
N GLN A 33 -3.80 -13.79 12.46
CA GLN A 33 -4.27 -15.12 12.13
C GLN A 33 -4.40 -15.22 10.61
N ALA A 34 -3.29 -15.47 9.91
CA ALA A 34 -3.25 -15.74 8.47
C ALA A 34 -3.72 -17.17 8.20
N GLU A 35 -4.97 -17.49 8.55
CA GLU A 35 -5.52 -18.84 8.36
C GLU A 35 -6.20 -19.01 6.99
N ASN A 36 -6.34 -17.96 6.17
CA ASN A 36 -6.77 -18.07 4.77
C ASN A 36 -6.09 -16.97 3.94
N GLY A 37 -5.66 -17.28 2.72
CA GLY A 37 -4.93 -16.39 1.81
C GLY A 37 -5.67 -15.10 1.42
N PRO A 38 -5.09 -14.28 0.52
CA PRO A 38 -5.60 -12.94 0.21
C PRO A 38 -7.06 -13.01 -0.25
N ARG A 39 -7.94 -12.25 0.39
CA ARG A 39 -9.35 -12.18 -0.02
C ARG A 39 -9.57 -11.25 -1.20
N LEU A 40 -8.55 -10.52 -1.64
CA LEU A 40 -8.58 -9.55 -2.74
C LEU A 40 -7.63 -10.00 -3.85
N LEU A 41 -8.14 -10.11 -5.07
CA LEU A 41 -7.39 -10.52 -6.26
C LEU A 41 -7.46 -9.39 -7.30
N VAL A 42 -6.32 -8.92 -7.79
CA VAL A 42 -6.22 -7.87 -8.82
C VAL A 42 -5.69 -8.46 -10.12
N VAL A 43 -6.44 -8.24 -11.20
CA VAL A 43 -6.19 -8.83 -12.52
C VAL A 43 -6.09 -7.74 -13.58
N ALA A 44 -5.02 -7.78 -14.36
CA ALA A 44 -4.91 -7.05 -15.63
C ALA A 44 -5.18 -8.01 -16.79
N GLU A 45 -6.37 -7.95 -17.38
CA GLU A 45 -6.77 -8.82 -18.50
C GLU A 45 -5.81 -8.76 -19.69
N GLN A 46 -5.17 -7.61 -19.91
CA GLN A 46 -4.11 -7.42 -20.90
C GLN A 46 -2.89 -6.80 -20.23
N ALA A 47 -1.80 -7.57 -20.15
CA ALA A 47 -0.55 -7.12 -19.54
C ALA A 47 0.25 -6.13 -20.41
N LYS A 48 -0.08 -6.00 -21.70
CA LYS A 48 0.60 -5.13 -22.65
C LYS A 48 -0.42 -4.37 -23.51
N ILE A 49 -0.35 -3.05 -23.48
CA ILE A 49 -1.18 -2.14 -24.25
C ILE A 49 -0.30 -1.31 -25.17
N PHE A 50 -0.81 -0.99 -26.35
CA PHE A 50 -0.16 -0.14 -27.34
C PHE A 50 -0.98 1.12 -27.56
N SER A 51 -0.29 2.24 -27.75
CA SER A 51 -0.87 3.53 -28.11
C SER A 51 0.11 4.31 -28.98
N HIS A 52 -0.28 5.49 -29.43
CA HIS A 52 0.58 6.44 -30.13
C HIS A 52 0.51 7.80 -29.45
N ARG A 53 1.47 8.68 -29.76
CA ARG A 53 1.52 10.04 -29.23
C ARG A 53 0.23 10.82 -29.58
N GLY A 54 -0.36 11.49 -28.59
CA GLY A 54 -1.63 12.21 -28.71
C GLY A 54 -2.87 11.33 -28.61
N GLY A 55 -2.72 10.00 -28.61
CA GLY A 55 -3.82 9.06 -28.43
C GLY A 55 -4.32 9.00 -26.99
N ASN A 56 -5.37 8.20 -26.77
CA ASN A 56 -5.90 7.86 -25.45
C ASN A 56 -5.76 6.36 -25.23
N VAL A 57 -5.51 5.95 -23.99
CA VAL A 57 -5.34 4.54 -23.64
C VAL A 57 -6.07 4.21 -22.35
N THR A 58 -6.50 2.95 -22.23
CA THR A 58 -6.99 2.39 -20.97
C THR A 58 -6.03 1.30 -20.51
N LEU A 59 -5.47 1.46 -19.32
CA LEU A 59 -4.68 0.43 -18.64
C LEU A 59 -5.65 -0.45 -17.85
N PRO A 60 -5.86 -1.72 -18.23
CA PRO A 60 -6.86 -2.57 -17.59
C PRO A 60 -6.44 -2.97 -16.17
N CYS A 61 -7.37 -2.86 -15.24
CA CYS A 61 -7.22 -3.37 -13.88
C CYS A 61 -8.61 -3.66 -13.30
N LYS A 62 -8.87 -4.90 -12.92
CA LYS A 62 -10.09 -5.32 -12.22
C LYS A 62 -9.72 -6.02 -10.93
N PHE A 63 -10.60 -5.98 -9.93
CA PHE A 63 -10.38 -6.70 -8.69
C PHE A 63 -11.57 -7.57 -8.30
N TYR A 64 -11.33 -8.65 -7.57
CA TYR A 64 -12.35 -9.64 -7.18
C TYR A 64 -12.10 -10.10 -5.75
N HIS A 65 -13.17 -10.58 -5.09
CA HIS A 65 -13.08 -11.18 -3.76
C HIS A 65 -13.09 -12.71 -3.87
N GLU A 66 -12.04 -13.38 -3.39
CA GLU A 66 -11.85 -14.83 -3.62
C GLU A 66 -12.77 -15.70 -2.74
N HIS A 67 -13.27 -15.18 -1.60
CA HIS A 67 -14.24 -15.91 -0.75
C HIS A 67 -15.26 -14.97 -0.10
N THR A 68 -16.56 -15.21 -0.35
CA THR A 68 -17.70 -14.55 0.31
C THR A 68 -17.84 -15.00 1.76
N SER A 69 -16.89 -14.68 2.63
CA SER A 69 -17.08 -14.81 4.08
C SER A 69 -17.58 -13.47 4.61
N THR A 70 -18.90 -13.39 4.78
CA THR A 70 -19.69 -12.27 5.30
C THR A 70 -19.44 -11.95 6.78
N ALA A 71 -18.23 -12.21 7.30
CA ALA A 71 -17.89 -12.04 8.71
C ALA A 71 -16.55 -11.32 8.85
N GLY A 72 -16.53 -10.00 8.59
CA GLY A 72 -15.39 -9.15 8.94
C GLY A 72 -15.27 -7.82 8.18
N SER A 73 -15.78 -7.71 6.94
CA SER A 73 -15.67 -6.48 6.14
C SER A 73 -16.71 -5.43 6.53
N GLY A 74 -16.66 -4.99 7.78
CA GLY A 74 -17.36 -3.77 8.18
C GLY A 74 -16.54 -2.57 7.74
N THR A 75 -17.03 -1.83 6.73
CA THR A 75 -16.72 -0.39 6.49
C THR A 75 -15.44 0.02 5.76
N HIS A 76 -14.58 -0.90 5.30
CA HIS A 76 -13.36 -0.49 4.60
C HIS A 76 -13.65 0.01 3.18
N LYS A 77 -13.12 1.19 2.83
CA LYS A 77 -13.25 1.76 1.48
C LYS A 77 -12.13 1.25 0.59
N ILE A 78 -12.48 0.88 -0.65
CA ILE A 78 -11.50 0.55 -1.68
C ILE A 78 -10.64 1.79 -1.98
N ARG A 79 -9.31 1.59 -1.94
CA ARG A 79 -8.33 2.54 -2.44
C ARG A 79 -7.67 1.96 -3.69
N VAL A 80 -7.75 2.70 -4.78
CA VAL A 80 -7.03 2.39 -6.02
C VAL A 80 -5.83 3.33 -6.12
N LYS A 81 -4.63 2.77 -6.27
CA LYS A 81 -3.40 3.51 -6.51
C LYS A 81 -2.78 3.03 -7.82
N TRP A 82 -2.49 3.98 -8.69
CA TRP A 82 -1.70 3.77 -9.88
C TRP A 82 -0.35 4.45 -9.71
N THR A 83 0.71 3.69 -9.94
CA THR A 83 2.09 4.19 -10.00
C THR A 83 2.73 3.80 -11.33
N LYS A 84 3.72 4.59 -11.75
CA LYS A 84 4.61 4.22 -12.84
C LYS A 84 5.91 3.71 -12.25
N LEU A 85 6.32 2.52 -12.67
CA LEU A 85 7.61 1.95 -12.30
C LEU A 85 8.73 2.69 -13.02
N THR A 86 9.81 3.00 -12.31
CA THR A 86 11.03 3.48 -12.93
C THR A 86 11.63 2.40 -13.83
N SER A 87 12.49 2.80 -14.77
CA SER A 87 13.10 1.87 -15.73
C SER A 87 13.95 0.78 -15.09
N ASP A 88 14.49 1.04 -13.89
CA ASP A 88 15.24 0.10 -13.06
C ASP A 88 14.34 -0.71 -12.12
N TYR A 89 13.02 -0.46 -12.10
CA TYR A 89 12.03 -1.12 -11.24
C TYR A 89 12.24 -0.92 -9.74
N LEU A 90 13.14 -0.02 -9.33
CA LEU A 90 13.47 0.19 -7.92
C LEU A 90 12.56 1.21 -7.24
N LYS A 91 11.85 2.03 -8.01
CA LYS A 91 11.02 3.12 -7.51
C LYS A 91 9.68 3.18 -8.23
N GLU A 92 8.72 3.73 -7.52
CA GLU A 92 7.38 3.98 -8.02
C GLU A 92 7.09 5.47 -7.98
N VAL A 93 6.66 6.02 -9.10
CA VAL A 93 6.23 7.41 -9.22
C VAL A 93 4.71 7.42 -9.19
N ASP A 94 4.13 8.18 -8.26
CA ASP A 94 2.67 8.32 -8.17
C ASP A 94 2.09 8.89 -9.48
N VAL A 95 1.02 8.25 -9.96
CA VAL A 95 0.27 8.67 -11.17
C VAL A 95 -1.10 9.16 -10.74
N PHE A 96 -1.85 8.29 -10.04
CA PHE A 96 -3.22 8.56 -9.64
C PHE A 96 -3.61 7.78 -8.39
N VAL A 97 -4.44 8.38 -7.55
CA VAL A 97 -5.03 7.75 -6.37
C VAL A 97 -6.51 8.08 -6.30
N ALA A 98 -7.34 7.07 -6.01
CA ALA A 98 -8.74 7.25 -5.65
C ALA A 98 -9.12 6.47 -4.38
N MET A 99 -10.00 7.05 -3.57
CA MET A 99 -10.68 6.38 -2.47
C MET A 99 -12.06 7.03 -2.26
N GLY A 100 -13.13 6.32 -2.65
CA GLY A 100 -14.46 6.93 -2.76
C GLY A 100 -14.46 8.15 -3.69
N HIS A 101 -14.98 9.28 -3.22
CA HIS A 101 -15.00 10.53 -4.01
C HIS A 101 -13.66 11.28 -4.04
N HIS A 102 -12.70 10.91 -3.19
CA HIS A 102 -11.39 11.56 -3.17
C HIS A 102 -10.54 11.04 -4.31
N ARG A 103 -10.10 11.94 -5.18
CA ARG A 103 -9.26 11.63 -6.35
C ARG A 103 -8.09 12.59 -6.43
N LYS A 104 -6.91 12.08 -6.73
CA LYS A 104 -5.70 12.88 -6.88
C LYS A 104 -4.82 12.31 -7.98
N SER A 105 -4.54 13.13 -8.98
CA SER A 105 -3.52 12.90 -10.01
C SER A 105 -2.23 13.63 -9.66
N TYR A 106 -1.08 13.12 -10.11
CA TYR A 106 0.24 13.63 -9.74
C TYR A 106 1.07 14.03 -10.96
N GLY A 107 2.00 14.96 -10.79
CA GLY A 107 2.96 15.36 -11.82
C GLY A 107 2.31 15.77 -13.15
N ASN A 108 2.89 15.30 -14.26
CA ASN A 108 2.43 15.53 -15.62
C ASN A 108 1.14 14.75 -16.01
N TYR A 109 0.55 13.99 -15.07
CA TYR A 109 -0.72 13.31 -15.28
C TYR A 109 -1.92 14.17 -14.90
N HIS A 110 -1.71 15.35 -14.29
CA HIS A 110 -2.79 16.23 -13.88
C HIS A 110 -3.71 16.59 -15.04
N GLY A 111 -5.02 16.39 -14.84
CA GLY A 111 -6.05 16.63 -15.86
C GLY A 111 -6.07 15.64 -17.03
N ARG A 112 -5.16 14.65 -17.07
CA ARG A 112 -5.09 13.66 -18.16
C ARG A 112 -5.52 12.25 -17.75
N VAL A 113 -5.62 11.98 -16.45
CA VAL A 113 -5.89 10.64 -15.92
C VAL A 113 -7.13 10.57 -15.04
N PHE A 114 -7.88 9.48 -15.18
CA PHE A 114 -9.08 9.19 -14.40
C PHE A 114 -9.39 7.70 -14.44
N LEU A 115 -10.16 7.20 -13.47
CA LEU A 115 -10.62 5.81 -13.51
C LEU A 115 -11.74 5.64 -14.53
N ARG A 116 -11.77 4.48 -15.17
CA ARG A 116 -12.80 4.10 -16.13
C ARG A 116 -14.16 3.83 -15.46
N GLU A 117 -14.15 3.13 -14.32
CA GLU A 117 -15.34 2.84 -13.49
C GLU A 117 -16.53 2.27 -14.29
N SER A 118 -16.28 1.34 -15.22
CA SER A 118 -17.38 0.69 -15.96
C SER A 118 -18.17 -0.32 -15.10
N SER A 119 -17.65 -0.70 -13.94
CA SER A 119 -18.31 -1.49 -12.90
C SER A 119 -17.71 -1.18 -11.53
N GLU A 120 -18.32 -1.65 -10.44
CA GLU A 120 -17.82 -1.44 -9.06
C GLU A 120 -16.39 -1.99 -8.85
N ASN A 121 -16.02 -3.00 -9.62
CA ASN A 121 -14.74 -3.70 -9.56
C ASN A 121 -13.74 -3.22 -10.61
N ASP A 122 -14.06 -2.17 -11.37
CA ASP A 122 -13.22 -1.64 -12.45
C ASP A 122 -12.29 -0.53 -11.95
N ALA A 123 -11.04 -0.90 -11.71
CA ALA A 123 -9.95 -0.01 -11.30
C ALA A 123 -9.10 0.46 -12.50
N SER A 124 -9.55 0.26 -13.74
CA SER A 124 -8.78 0.60 -14.94
C SER A 124 -8.51 2.10 -15.04
N LEU A 125 -7.28 2.47 -15.41
CA LEU A 125 -6.87 3.87 -15.56
C LEU A 125 -6.96 4.30 -17.03
N ILE A 126 -7.67 5.39 -17.29
CA ILE A 126 -7.64 6.06 -18.59
C ILE A 126 -6.55 7.14 -18.53
N ILE A 127 -5.68 7.16 -19.54
CA ILE A 127 -4.70 8.22 -19.77
C ILE A 127 -5.00 8.85 -21.13
N THR A 128 -5.22 10.15 -21.14
CA THR A 128 -5.51 10.94 -22.35
C THR A 128 -4.29 11.73 -22.82
N ASN A 129 -4.28 12.06 -24.12
CA ASN A 129 -3.22 12.84 -24.76
C ASN A 129 -1.82 12.29 -24.41
N ILE A 130 -1.56 11.06 -24.84
CA ILE A 130 -0.35 10.30 -24.52
C ILE A 130 0.91 11.04 -25.00
N ILE A 131 1.90 11.15 -24.12
CA ILE A 131 3.23 11.72 -24.43
C ILE A 131 4.31 10.63 -24.37
N LEU A 132 5.52 10.93 -24.85
CA LEU A 132 6.60 9.94 -24.90
C LEU A 132 6.99 9.47 -23.49
N GLU A 133 6.93 10.37 -22.52
CA GLU A 133 7.23 10.12 -21.12
C GLU A 133 6.19 9.21 -20.45
N ASP A 134 5.03 8.96 -21.08
CA ASP A 134 4.05 8.00 -20.59
C ASP A 134 4.46 6.54 -20.95
N TYR A 135 5.42 6.32 -21.85
CA TYR A 135 5.95 4.97 -22.11
C TYR A 135 6.49 4.33 -20.83
N GLY A 136 6.08 3.09 -20.54
CA GLY A 136 6.63 2.34 -19.41
C GLY A 136 5.64 1.36 -18.80
N ARG A 137 5.92 0.94 -17.56
CA ARG A 137 5.13 -0.04 -16.83
C ARG A 137 4.43 0.63 -15.66
N TYR A 138 3.17 0.29 -15.50
CA TYR A 138 2.27 0.88 -14.53
C TYR A 138 1.78 -0.21 -13.60
N LYS A 139 1.81 0.05 -12.29
CA LYS A 139 1.29 -0.84 -11.27
C LYS A 139 -0.05 -0.30 -10.80
N CYS A 140 -1.08 -1.15 -10.91
CA CYS A 140 -2.35 -0.98 -10.24
C CYS A 140 -2.26 -1.69 -8.89
N GLU A 141 -2.55 -0.97 -7.82
CA GLU A 141 -2.62 -1.49 -6.46
C GLU A 141 -4.01 -1.17 -5.91
N VAL A 142 -4.72 -2.22 -5.51
CA VAL A 142 -6.05 -2.10 -4.89
C VAL A 142 -5.93 -2.54 -3.45
N ILE A 143 -6.41 -1.69 -2.53
CA ILE A 143 -6.28 -1.90 -1.09
C ILE A 143 -7.68 -1.81 -0.46
N GLU A 144 -8.02 -2.80 0.36
CA GLU A 144 -9.22 -2.85 1.19
C GLU A 144 -8.85 -3.22 2.63
N GLY A 145 -8.88 -2.24 3.53
CA GLY A 145 -8.51 -2.47 4.94
C GLY A 145 -7.04 -2.85 5.08
N LEU A 146 -6.77 -4.12 5.40
CA LEU A 146 -5.42 -4.69 5.52
C LEU A 146 -5.05 -5.59 4.34
N GLU A 147 -5.97 -5.78 3.39
CA GLU A 147 -5.78 -6.63 2.22
C GLU A 147 -5.40 -5.76 1.03
N ASP A 148 -4.38 -6.17 0.31
CA ASP A 148 -3.93 -5.54 -0.93
C ASP A 148 -3.49 -6.58 -1.94
N ASP A 149 -3.68 -6.26 -3.22
CA ASP A 149 -3.08 -7.01 -4.32
C ASP A 149 -2.78 -6.05 -5.49
N THR A 150 -1.93 -6.50 -6.42
CA THR A 150 -1.42 -5.65 -7.50
C THR A 150 -1.40 -6.35 -8.85
N ALA A 151 -1.56 -5.56 -9.91
CA ALA A 151 -1.29 -5.98 -11.28
C ALA A 151 -0.42 -4.96 -12.01
N VAL A 152 0.38 -5.43 -12.97
CA VAL A 152 1.27 -4.57 -13.76
C VAL A 152 0.87 -4.60 -15.24
N VAL A 153 0.75 -3.42 -15.83
CA VAL A 153 0.45 -3.21 -17.25
C VAL A 153 1.59 -2.46 -17.92
N ALA A 154 2.07 -2.94 -19.07
CA ALA A 154 3.05 -2.26 -19.90
C ALA A 154 2.37 -1.43 -20.99
N LEU A 155 2.62 -0.12 -21.01
CA LEU A 155 2.22 0.78 -22.08
C LEU A 155 3.37 0.98 -23.07
N ASN A 156 3.15 0.60 -24.32
CA ASN A 156 4.09 0.75 -25.41
C ASN A 156 3.60 1.81 -26.40
N LEU A 157 4.55 2.54 -26.98
CA LEU A 157 4.24 3.56 -27.97
C LEU A 157 4.69 3.09 -29.35
N GLU A 158 3.79 3.16 -30.31
CA GLU A 158 4.05 2.87 -31.71
C GLU A 158 4.29 4.17 -32.48
N GLY A 159 5.21 4.11 -33.44
CA GLY A 159 5.38 5.17 -34.44
C GLY A 159 4.16 5.19 -35.36
N ARG A 160 3.70 6.39 -35.72
CA ARG A 160 2.59 6.55 -36.67
C ARG A 160 3.09 6.46 -38.10
#